data_AF-A0A9W9RCV2-F1
#
_entry.id   AF-A0A9W9RCV2-F1
#
_cell.length_a   1.000
_cell.length_b   1.000
_cell.length_c   1.000
_cell.angle_alpha   90.00
_cell.angle_beta   90.00
_cell.angle_gamma   90.00
#
_symmetry.space_group_name_H-M   'P 1'
#
loop_
_entity.id
_entity.type
_entity.pdbx_description
1 polymer ?
#
loop_
_entity_poly.entity_id
_entity_poly.type
_entity_poly.pdbx_seq_one_letter_code
_entity_poly.pdbx_strand_id
1 'polypeptide(L)'
;LGIAEIVGHIISFLAQEYYDPETDLVSAALVSEFWLAEALPVIWEYVYYATTLQDVFSTLDPNRRQFCANFVGFAQTRVFNGTHTPPDSSCDLSGIVFPRMTDLVMYVEAQRGECSLPTLNCPNLRRMTFDGWDDHPSMESDRLGPDDWESIFWDLPTKYPSVKELEFEYPPHLYPFALRRLKARHPKETEDS
;
A
#
# COMPACT_ATOMS: atom_id res chain seq x y z
N LEU A 1 -18.03 9.91 -27.17
CA LEU A 1 -17.42 10.03 -25.83
C LEU A 1 -18.19 11.06 -25.03
N GLY A 2 -18.48 10.78 -23.77
CA GLY A 2 -18.93 11.77 -22.80
C GLY A 2 -17.79 12.72 -22.40
N ILE A 3 -18.12 13.89 -21.84
CA ILE A 3 -17.11 14.85 -21.37
C ILE A 3 -16.17 14.23 -20.32
N ALA A 4 -16.68 13.33 -19.46
CA ALA A 4 -15.87 12.60 -18.49
C ALA A 4 -14.80 11.72 -19.13
N GLU A 5 -15.18 10.95 -20.15
CA GLU A 5 -14.23 10.09 -20.86
C GLU A 5 -13.15 10.91 -21.56
N ILE A 6 -13.50 12.06 -22.14
CA ILE A 6 -12.55 12.97 -22.79
C ILE A 6 -11.57 13.54 -21.75
N VAL A 7 -12.07 14.04 -20.62
CA VAL A 7 -11.24 14.63 -19.56
C VAL A 7 -10.34 13.57 -18.92
N GLY A 8 -10.87 12.39 -18.62
CA GLY A 8 -10.09 11.25 -18.12
C GLY A 8 -8.97 10.84 -19.08
N HIS A 9 -9.24 10.82 -20.40
CA HIS A 9 -8.20 10.56 -21.39
C HIS A 9 -7.10 11.63 -21.41
N ILE A 10 -7.47 12.92 -21.32
CA ILE A 10 -6.49 14.01 -21.26
C ILE A 10 -5.61 13.85 -20.02
N ILE A 11 -6.22 13.63 -18.85
CA ILE A 11 -5.51 13.45 -17.57
C ILE A 11 -4.55 12.25 -17.65
N SER A 12 -4.99 11.12 -18.23
CA SER A 12 -4.12 9.95 -18.39
C SER A 12 -2.92 10.21 -19.29
N PHE A 13 -3.02 11.16 -20.22
CA PHE A 13 -1.91 11.56 -21.07
C PHE A 13 -0.93 12.48 -20.33
N LEU A 14 -1.43 13.44 -19.55
CA LEU A 14 -0.60 14.31 -18.71
C LEU A 14 0.27 13.51 -17.73
N ALA A 15 -0.29 12.42 -17.19
CA ALA A 15 0.42 11.50 -16.32
C ALA A 15 1.62 10.80 -17.00
N GLN A 16 1.57 10.58 -18.31
CA GLN A 16 2.62 9.87 -19.05
C GLN A 16 3.80 10.77 -19.46
N GLU A 17 3.71 12.09 -19.26
CA GLU A 17 4.77 13.01 -19.69
C GLU A 17 5.99 12.93 -18.76
N TYR A 18 7.16 12.75 -19.37
CA TYR A 18 8.43 12.45 -18.70
C TYR A 18 9.02 13.59 -17.84
N TYR A 19 8.47 14.81 -17.90
CA TYR A 19 9.19 15.99 -17.41
C TYR A 19 8.62 16.66 -16.16
N ASP A 20 7.33 16.58 -15.85
CA ASP A 20 6.76 17.01 -14.55
C ASP A 20 5.25 16.67 -14.45
N PRO A 21 4.88 15.38 -14.40
CA PRO A 21 3.47 14.98 -14.43
C PRO A 21 2.68 15.53 -13.23
N GLU A 22 3.35 15.82 -12.10
CA GLU A 22 2.71 16.38 -10.91
C GLU A 22 2.18 17.80 -11.16
N THR A 23 2.98 18.68 -11.77
CA THR A 23 2.60 20.08 -12.01
C THR A 23 1.40 20.18 -12.98
N ASP A 24 1.39 19.36 -14.03
CA ASP A 24 0.31 19.38 -15.03
C ASP A 24 -0.99 18.76 -14.48
N LEU A 25 -0.88 17.66 -13.72
CA LEU A 25 -2.04 17.06 -13.06
C LEU A 25 -2.65 18.00 -12.01
N VAL A 26 -1.82 18.69 -11.22
CA VAL A 26 -2.30 19.71 -10.27
C VAL A 26 -2.96 20.87 -11.01
N SER A 27 -2.37 21.34 -12.11
CA SER A 27 -2.96 22.41 -12.93
C SER A 27 -4.31 22.01 -13.51
N ALA A 28 -4.43 20.78 -14.02
CA ALA A 28 -5.67 20.20 -14.50
C ALA A 28 -6.73 20.12 -13.40
N ALA A 29 -6.35 19.69 -12.20
CA ALA A 29 -7.24 19.61 -11.04
C ALA A 29 -7.81 20.96 -10.61
N LEU A 30 -7.14 22.07 -10.92
CA LEU A 30 -7.58 23.43 -10.57
C LEU A 30 -8.57 24.05 -11.57
N VAL A 31 -8.83 23.41 -12.71
CA VAL A 31 -9.69 23.96 -13.77
C VAL A 31 -11.16 24.05 -13.32
N SER A 32 -11.68 23.00 -12.67
CA SER A 32 -13.05 22.94 -12.16
C SER A 32 -13.22 21.77 -11.19
N GLU A 33 -14.31 21.75 -10.41
CA GLU A 33 -14.65 20.60 -9.54
C GLU A 33 -14.75 19.28 -10.30
N PHE A 34 -15.20 19.34 -11.56
CA PHE A 34 -15.28 18.17 -12.43
C PHE A 34 -13.89 17.64 -12.77
N TRP A 35 -12.99 18.52 -13.22
CA TRP A 35 -11.61 18.13 -13.53
C TRP A 35 -10.85 17.68 -12.28
N LEU A 36 -11.11 18.29 -11.13
CA LEU A 36 -10.59 17.85 -9.83
C LEU A 36 -11.00 16.41 -9.54
N ALA A 37 -12.29 16.07 -9.72
CA ALA A 37 -12.81 14.73 -9.45
C ALA A 37 -12.16 13.66 -10.33
N GLU A 38 -11.88 13.99 -11.60
CA GLU A 38 -11.21 13.09 -12.55
C GLU A 38 -9.69 13.02 -12.34
N ALA A 39 -9.05 14.12 -11.91
CA ALA A 39 -7.59 14.18 -11.74
C ALA A 39 -7.13 13.59 -10.40
N LEU A 40 -7.95 13.69 -9.35
CA LEU A 40 -7.59 13.23 -8.01
C LEU A 40 -7.12 11.76 -7.96
N PRO A 41 -7.84 10.78 -8.54
CA PRO A 41 -7.37 9.39 -8.53
C PRO A 41 -5.98 9.22 -9.13
N VAL A 42 -5.70 9.92 -10.23
CA VAL A 42 -4.40 9.86 -10.92
C VAL A 42 -3.31 10.54 -10.11
N ILE A 43 -3.57 11.73 -9.53
CA ILE A 43 -2.63 12.40 -8.63
C ILE A 43 -2.21 11.48 -7.48
N TRP A 44 -3.19 10.80 -6.87
CA TRP A 44 -2.91 9.90 -5.75
C TRP A 44 -2.11 8.66 -6.17
N GLU A 45 -2.23 8.19 -7.41
CA GLU A 45 -1.39 7.10 -7.93
C GLU A 45 0.11 7.49 -7.98
N TYR A 46 0.41 8.75 -8.36
CA TYR A 46 1.79 9.25 -8.48
C TYR A 46 2.43 9.59 -7.12
N VAL A 47 1.67 10.21 -6.21
CA VAL A 47 2.18 10.63 -4.88
C VAL A 47 2.77 9.45 -4.09
N TYR A 48 2.26 8.23 -4.32
CA TYR A 48 2.68 7.03 -3.57
C TYR A 48 3.80 6.23 -4.22
N TYR A 49 4.43 6.68 -5.30
CA TYR A 49 5.52 5.89 -5.90
C TYR A 49 6.83 5.95 -5.07
N ALA A 50 7.05 7.02 -4.30
CA ALA A 50 8.34 7.24 -3.59
C ALA A 50 8.21 7.47 -2.06
N THR A 51 7.00 7.51 -1.52
CA THR A 51 6.76 7.84 -0.10
C THR A 51 5.75 6.90 0.55
N THR A 52 5.92 6.59 1.84
CA THR A 52 4.99 5.70 2.55
C THR A 52 3.67 6.40 2.87
N LEU A 53 2.62 5.62 3.05
CA LEU A 53 1.30 6.11 3.43
C LEU A 53 1.35 6.96 4.71
N GLN A 54 2.11 6.52 5.71
CA GLN A 54 2.30 7.23 6.98
C GLN A 54 2.98 8.59 6.78
N ASP A 55 4.03 8.63 5.97
CA ASP A 55 4.79 9.85 5.69
C ASP A 55 3.88 10.88 4.99
N VAL A 56 3.14 10.48 3.96
CA VAL A 56 2.20 11.38 3.26
C VAL A 56 1.12 11.89 4.22
N PHE A 57 0.47 10.99 4.96
CA PHE A 57 -0.64 11.36 5.84
C PHE A 57 -0.19 12.18 7.07
N SER A 58 1.07 12.08 7.47
CA SER A 58 1.63 12.90 8.55
C SER A 58 1.61 14.39 8.22
N THR A 59 1.75 14.74 6.93
CA THR A 59 1.77 16.12 6.44
C THR A 59 0.38 16.73 6.23
N LEU A 60 -0.65 15.88 6.17
CA LEU A 60 -2.03 16.31 5.93
C LEU A 60 -2.69 16.84 7.20
N ASP A 61 -3.54 17.85 7.04
CA ASP A 61 -4.50 18.28 8.07
C ASP A 61 -5.31 17.05 8.55
N PRO A 62 -5.33 16.75 9.85
CA PRO A 62 -6.06 15.60 10.40
C PRO A 62 -7.52 15.51 9.95
N ASN A 63 -8.21 16.65 9.79
CA ASN A 63 -9.61 16.71 9.37
C ASN A 63 -9.82 16.41 7.89
N ARG A 64 -8.74 16.42 7.09
CA ARG A 64 -8.77 16.13 5.65
C ARG A 64 -8.30 14.72 5.32
N ARG A 65 -7.70 14.00 6.28
CA ARG A 65 -7.15 12.65 6.05
C ARG A 65 -8.17 11.67 5.51
N GLN A 66 -9.38 11.60 6.09
CA GLN A 66 -10.41 10.70 5.59
C GLN A 66 -10.89 11.07 4.18
N PHE A 67 -10.99 12.36 3.88
CA PHE A 67 -11.31 12.82 2.52
C PHE A 67 -10.27 12.32 1.53
N CYS A 68 -8.98 12.48 1.82
CA CYS A 68 -7.88 11.99 0.99
C CYS A 68 -7.88 10.46 0.88
N ALA A 69 -8.09 9.74 1.98
CA ALA A 69 -8.14 8.27 2.04
C ALA A 69 -9.20 7.66 1.12
N ASN A 70 -10.27 8.39 0.82
CA ASN A 70 -11.31 7.94 -0.11
C ASN A 70 -10.85 7.78 -1.56
N PHE A 71 -9.70 8.35 -1.92
CA PHE A 71 -9.15 8.31 -3.28
C PHE A 71 -7.97 7.33 -3.42
N VAL A 72 -7.41 6.85 -2.31
CA VAL A 72 -6.24 5.97 -2.31
C VAL A 72 -6.64 4.58 -2.79
N GLY A 73 -6.25 4.24 -4.02
CA GLY A 73 -6.44 2.90 -4.61
C GLY A 73 -5.23 1.97 -4.40
N PHE A 74 -4.04 2.57 -4.40
CA PHE A 74 -2.76 1.92 -4.19
C PHE A 74 -1.99 2.69 -3.11
N ALA A 75 -1.27 1.99 -2.26
CA ALA A 75 -0.35 2.61 -1.33
C ALA A 75 0.83 1.69 -1.03
N GLN A 76 1.84 2.29 -0.42
CA GLN A 76 2.99 1.59 0.10
C GLN A 76 3.21 1.93 1.58
N THR A 77 3.62 0.95 2.37
CA THR A 77 3.78 1.10 3.83
C THR A 77 4.90 0.19 4.33
N ARG A 78 5.25 0.29 5.62
CA ARG A 78 6.32 -0.49 6.24
C ARG A 78 5.77 -1.50 7.24
N VAL A 79 6.40 -2.66 7.32
CA VAL A 79 6.22 -3.62 8.42
C VAL A 79 7.03 -3.15 9.62
N PHE A 80 6.44 -3.18 10.82
CA PHE A 80 7.09 -2.72 12.04
C PHE A 80 7.63 -3.90 12.86
N ASN A 81 8.85 -3.77 13.39
CA ASN A 81 9.35 -4.64 14.46
C ASN A 81 8.87 -4.11 15.81
N GLY A 82 8.35 -4.99 16.68
CA GLY A 82 7.87 -4.60 18.02
C GLY A 82 8.92 -3.97 18.93
N THR A 83 10.22 -4.12 18.61
CA THR A 83 11.33 -3.49 19.35
C THR A 83 11.75 -2.13 18.80
N HIS A 84 11.37 -1.83 17.57
CA HIS A 84 11.68 -0.59 16.86
C HIS A 84 10.46 -0.17 16.03
N THR A 85 9.38 0.27 16.69
CA THR A 85 8.62 1.37 16.09
C THR A 85 9.61 2.52 15.98
N PRO A 86 9.98 2.98 14.77
CA PRO A 86 10.74 4.20 14.66
C PRO A 86 9.98 5.25 15.47
N PRO A 87 10.62 6.01 16.37
CA PRO A 87 9.95 7.12 17.05
C PRO A 87 9.31 8.12 16.09
N ASP A 88 9.60 8.00 14.79
CA ASP A 88 9.14 8.83 13.69
C ASP A 88 7.94 8.29 12.88
N SER A 89 7.30 7.15 13.23
CA SER A 89 6.01 6.78 12.60
C SER A 89 4.88 7.66 13.18
N SER A 90 4.90 8.93 12.83
CA SER A 90 4.18 10.05 13.48
C SER A 90 2.68 10.12 13.16
N CYS A 91 2.17 9.26 12.28
CA CYS A 91 0.79 9.29 11.85
C CYS A 91 0.05 8.01 12.23
N ASP A 92 -0.76 8.09 13.29
CA ASP A 92 -1.76 7.08 13.62
C ASP A 92 -2.86 7.08 12.56
N LEU A 93 -2.98 5.96 11.84
CA LEU A 93 -3.98 5.73 10.80
C LEU A 93 -5.12 4.82 11.24
N SER A 94 -5.15 4.40 12.51
CA SER A 94 -6.13 3.42 13.03
C SER A 94 -7.59 3.86 12.90
N GLY A 95 -7.85 5.16 12.87
CA GLY A 95 -9.18 5.75 12.69
C GLY A 95 -9.56 6.08 11.24
N ILE A 96 -8.71 5.78 10.26
CA ILE A 96 -8.91 6.14 8.86
C ILE A 96 -9.30 4.89 8.07
N VAL A 97 -10.37 4.99 7.28
CA VAL A 97 -10.81 3.95 6.36
C VAL A 97 -10.27 4.26 4.97
N PHE A 98 -9.70 3.26 4.29
CA PHE A 98 -9.24 3.32 2.91
C PHE A 98 -10.21 2.52 2.02
N PRO A 99 -11.38 3.07 1.67
CA PRO A 99 -12.45 2.30 1.05
C PRO A 99 -12.16 1.88 -0.39
N ARG A 100 -11.22 2.54 -1.08
CA ARG A 100 -10.87 2.21 -2.48
C ARG A 100 -9.56 1.45 -2.62
N MET A 101 -8.83 1.23 -1.53
CA MET A 101 -7.52 0.58 -1.59
C MET A 101 -7.70 -0.89 -1.94
N THR A 102 -7.16 -1.29 -3.09
CA THR A 102 -7.18 -2.68 -3.58
C THR A 102 -5.81 -3.32 -3.54
N ASP A 103 -4.75 -2.50 -3.57
CA ASP A 103 -3.36 -2.94 -3.67
C ASP A 103 -2.51 -2.23 -2.61
N LEU A 104 -1.68 -3.00 -1.92
CA LEU A 104 -0.79 -2.51 -0.86
C LEU A 104 0.59 -3.15 -0.98
N VAL A 105 1.62 -2.32 -1.14
CA VAL A 105 3.01 -2.74 -1.04
C VAL A 105 3.47 -2.61 0.41
N MET A 106 3.98 -3.71 0.94
CA MET A 106 4.54 -3.85 2.28
C MET A 106 6.05 -3.95 2.16
N TYR A 107 6.71 -2.86 2.52
CA TYR A 107 8.15 -2.83 2.63
C TYR A 107 8.59 -3.42 3.94
N VAL A 108 9.52 -4.37 3.85
CA VAL A 108 10.02 -5.04 5.04
C VAL A 108 11.49 -4.72 5.23
N GLU A 109 11.77 -4.05 6.33
CA GLU A 109 13.14 -3.84 6.80
C GLU A 109 13.50 -5.04 7.68
N ALA A 110 14.48 -5.85 7.27
CA ALA A 110 14.88 -6.99 8.06
C ALA A 110 15.55 -6.54 9.36
N GLN A 111 14.84 -6.76 10.46
CA GLN A 111 15.37 -6.55 11.78
C GLN A 111 15.09 -7.80 12.60
N ARG A 112 16.09 -8.28 13.36
CA ARG A 112 15.94 -9.48 14.18
C ARG A 112 14.80 -9.30 15.18
N GLY A 113 13.73 -10.12 15.10
CA GLY A 113 12.65 -10.16 16.09
C GLY A 113 11.27 -10.32 15.47
N GLU A 114 10.23 -10.46 16.30
CA GLU A 114 8.85 -10.61 15.81
C GLU A 114 8.39 -9.35 15.05
N CYS A 115 8.02 -9.54 13.78
CA CYS A 115 7.42 -8.51 12.94
C CYS A 115 5.90 -8.49 13.11
N SER A 116 5.32 -7.29 13.09
CA SER A 116 3.87 -7.12 13.06
C SER A 116 3.44 -6.28 11.86
N LEU A 117 2.36 -6.69 11.20
CA LEU A 117 1.79 -5.90 10.12
C LEU A 117 1.18 -4.60 10.69
N PRO A 118 1.23 -3.47 9.95
CA PRO A 118 0.53 -2.27 10.36
C PRO A 118 -0.98 -2.53 10.48
N THR A 119 -1.66 -1.76 11.32
CA THR A 119 -3.13 -1.81 11.43
C THR A 119 -3.74 -0.75 10.53
N LEU A 120 -4.18 -1.15 9.34
CA LEU A 120 -4.88 -0.28 8.39
C LEU A 120 -6.29 -0.81 8.15
N ASN A 121 -7.26 0.08 8.02
CA ASN A 121 -8.64 -0.29 7.70
C ASN A 121 -8.88 -0.19 6.19
N CYS A 122 -8.57 -1.28 5.48
CA CYS A 122 -8.67 -1.37 4.02
C CYS A 122 -9.67 -2.47 3.63
N PRO A 123 -10.99 -2.23 3.73
CA PRO A 123 -12.01 -3.29 3.63
C PRO A 123 -12.06 -3.97 2.25
N ASN A 124 -11.53 -3.31 1.22
CA ASN A 124 -11.52 -3.80 -0.15
C ASN A 124 -10.12 -4.21 -0.63
N LEU A 125 -9.14 -4.36 0.28
CA LEU A 125 -7.79 -4.76 -0.08
C LEU A 125 -7.79 -6.18 -0.63
N ARG A 126 -7.30 -6.35 -1.86
CA ARG A 126 -7.29 -7.65 -2.57
C ARG A 126 -5.87 -8.19 -2.74
N ARG A 127 -4.91 -7.33 -3.06
CA ARG A 127 -3.51 -7.72 -3.30
C ARG A 127 -2.61 -7.07 -2.26
N MET A 128 -1.70 -7.87 -1.73
CA MET A 128 -0.61 -7.41 -0.89
C MET A 128 0.71 -7.94 -1.44
N THR A 129 1.63 -7.04 -1.71
CA THR A 129 2.96 -7.36 -2.24
C THR A 129 4.00 -7.07 -1.18
N PHE A 130 4.84 -8.04 -0.86
CA PHE A 130 5.99 -7.83 0.01
C PHE A 130 7.22 -7.55 -0.84
N ASP A 131 7.84 -6.40 -0.59
CA ASP A 131 8.94 -5.83 -1.36
C ASP A 131 10.11 -5.51 -0.42
N GLY A 132 11.34 -5.73 -0.89
CA GLY A 132 12.54 -5.38 -0.14
C GLY A 132 12.84 -3.90 -0.32
N TRP A 133 12.77 -3.11 0.76
CA TRP A 133 13.21 -1.72 0.72
C TRP A 133 14.74 -1.68 0.65
N ASP A 134 15.34 -1.83 -0.53
CA ASP A 134 16.55 -1.10 -0.90
C ASP A 134 17.05 -1.35 -2.33
N ASP A 135 17.47 -0.24 -2.96
CA ASP A 135 18.36 -0.10 -4.13
C ASP A 135 19.78 -0.69 -3.92
N HIS A 136 19.98 -1.50 -2.88
CA HIS A 136 21.27 -2.09 -2.51
C HIS A 136 21.24 -3.62 -2.57
N PRO A 137 21.58 -4.22 -3.73
CA PRO A 137 21.51 -5.67 -3.96
C PRO A 137 22.58 -6.50 -3.21
N SER A 138 23.22 -5.97 -2.17
CA SER A 138 24.43 -6.57 -1.59
C SER A 138 24.30 -7.18 -0.19
N MET A 139 23.13 -7.19 0.45
CA MET A 139 22.97 -7.82 1.77
C MET A 139 21.90 -8.91 1.80
N GLU A 140 22.29 -10.14 1.43
CA GLU A 140 21.51 -11.35 1.76
C GLU A 140 21.29 -11.53 3.27
N SER A 141 22.05 -10.83 4.12
CA SER A 141 21.89 -10.83 5.58
C SER A 141 20.63 -10.10 6.07
N ASP A 142 20.04 -9.28 5.21
CA ASP A 142 18.90 -8.42 5.54
C ASP A 142 17.62 -8.95 4.88
N ARG A 143 17.56 -10.26 4.66
CA ARG A 143 16.32 -10.94 4.28
C ARG A 143 15.59 -11.41 5.52
N LEU A 144 14.27 -11.23 5.52
CA LEU A 144 13.39 -11.79 6.55
C LEU A 144 13.64 -13.29 6.73
N GLY A 145 13.88 -13.66 7.98
CA GLY A 145 14.01 -15.04 8.41
C GLY A 145 12.64 -15.74 8.53
N PRO A 146 12.67 -17.06 8.78
CA PRO A 146 11.46 -17.85 8.98
C PRO A 146 10.55 -17.35 10.11
N ASP A 147 11.11 -16.81 11.20
CA ASP A 147 10.35 -16.29 12.35
C ASP A 147 9.58 -15.00 12.00
N ASP A 148 10.21 -14.11 11.21
CA ASP A 148 9.61 -12.86 10.75
C ASP A 148 8.39 -13.16 9.88
N TRP A 149 8.56 -14.08 8.91
CA TRP A 149 7.47 -14.54 8.04
C TRP A 149 6.37 -15.28 8.80
N GLU A 150 6.73 -16.09 9.80
CA GLU A 150 5.73 -16.76 10.64
C GLU A 150 4.86 -15.76 11.39
N SER A 151 5.46 -14.69 11.90
CA SER A 151 4.76 -13.59 12.59
C SER A 151 3.85 -12.82 11.62
N ILE A 152 4.35 -12.48 10.43
CA ILE A 152 3.55 -11.83 9.37
C ILE A 152 2.34 -12.70 8.98
N PHE A 153 2.56 -13.99 8.71
CA PHE A 153 1.49 -14.92 8.33
C PHE A 153 0.52 -15.21 9.48
N TRP A 154 0.96 -15.04 10.72
CA TRP A 154 0.09 -15.14 11.88
C TRP A 154 -0.92 -13.98 11.92
N ASP A 155 -0.45 -12.76 11.68
CA ASP A 155 -1.23 -11.53 11.73
C ASP A 155 -2.17 -11.34 10.53
N LEU A 156 -1.72 -11.75 9.34
CA LEU A 156 -2.36 -11.44 8.05
C LEU A 156 -3.86 -11.78 8.00
N PRO A 157 -4.34 -12.98 8.40
CA PRO A 157 -5.76 -13.30 8.32
C PRO A 157 -6.65 -12.44 9.22
N THR A 158 -6.10 -11.92 10.32
CA THR A 158 -6.85 -11.12 11.29
C THR A 158 -6.88 -9.66 10.87
N LYS A 159 -5.74 -9.11 10.45
CA LYS A 159 -5.61 -7.69 10.06
C LYS A 159 -6.10 -7.40 8.65
N TYR A 160 -5.95 -8.36 7.74
CA TYR A 160 -6.25 -8.21 6.31
C TYR A 160 -7.04 -9.41 5.75
N PRO A 161 -8.26 -9.67 6.26
CA PRO A 161 -9.05 -10.82 5.86
C PRO A 161 -9.50 -10.78 4.38
N SER A 162 -9.57 -9.59 3.76
CA SER A 162 -10.01 -9.42 2.38
C SER A 162 -8.95 -9.78 1.32
N VAL A 163 -7.69 -9.95 1.72
CA VAL A 163 -6.56 -10.17 0.79
C VAL A 163 -6.69 -11.52 0.10
N LYS A 164 -6.78 -11.54 -1.23
CA LYS A 164 -6.89 -12.76 -2.05
C LYS A 164 -5.56 -13.13 -2.73
N GLU A 165 -4.67 -12.17 -2.87
CA GLU A 165 -3.40 -12.28 -3.61
C GLU A 165 -2.24 -11.83 -2.72
N LEU A 166 -1.26 -12.71 -2.55
CA LEU A 166 0.00 -12.41 -1.89
C LEU A 166 1.12 -12.56 -2.92
N GLU A 167 1.85 -11.48 -3.13
CA GLU A 167 3.01 -11.45 -4.00
C GLU A 167 4.26 -11.19 -3.17
N PHE A 168 5.36 -11.78 -3.60
CA PHE A 168 6.65 -11.64 -2.95
C PHE A 168 7.67 -11.34 -4.05
N GLU A 169 8.31 -10.18 -3.98
CA GLU A 169 9.37 -9.83 -4.91
C GLU A 169 10.51 -10.86 -4.85
N TYR A 170 10.85 -11.28 -3.63
CA TYR A 170 11.81 -12.35 -3.37
C TYR A 170 11.12 -13.54 -2.67
N PRO A 171 11.47 -14.80 -3.01
CA PRO A 171 10.90 -15.96 -2.35
C PRO A 171 11.09 -15.91 -0.83
N PRO A 172 10.01 -16.04 -0.03
CA PRO A 172 10.12 -15.99 1.43
C PRO A 172 10.86 -17.21 1.97
N HIS A 173 11.74 -17.01 2.95
CA HIS A 173 12.38 -18.10 3.68
C HIS A 173 11.42 -18.61 4.75
N LEU A 174 10.82 -19.78 4.52
CA LEU A 174 9.71 -20.28 5.35
C LEU A 174 10.03 -21.61 6.02
N TYR A 175 9.45 -21.82 7.20
CA TYR A 175 9.34 -23.16 7.76
C TYR A 175 8.47 -24.07 6.87
N PRO A 176 8.74 -25.39 6.80
CA PRO A 176 8.02 -26.33 5.94
C PRO A 176 6.49 -26.33 6.08
N PHE A 177 5.98 -25.90 7.24
CA PHE A 177 4.54 -25.88 7.56
C PHE A 177 3.91 -24.49 7.59
N ALA A 178 4.68 -23.42 7.39
CA ALA A 178 4.18 -22.04 7.47
C ALA A 178 3.06 -21.77 6.44
N LEU A 179 3.27 -22.13 5.18
CA LEU A 179 2.25 -21.97 4.13
C LEU A 179 0.98 -22.77 4.38
N ARG A 180 1.09 -23.98 4.95
CA ARG A 180 -0.07 -24.81 5.26
C ARG A 180 -0.92 -24.15 6.36
N ARG A 181 -0.28 -23.59 7.39
CA ARG A 181 -0.96 -22.85 8.47
C ARG A 181 -1.62 -21.58 7.95
N LEU A 182 -0.93 -20.84 7.07
CA LEU A 182 -1.51 -19.67 6.41
C LEU A 182 -2.76 -20.06 5.62
N LYS A 183 -2.68 -21.05 4.73
CA LYS A 183 -3.83 -21.52 3.93
C LYS A 183 -5.01 -21.99 4.78
N ALA A 184 -4.75 -22.61 5.93
CA ALA A 184 -5.80 -23.05 6.84
C ALA A 184 -6.53 -21.87 7.52
N ARG A 185 -5.86 -20.72 7.68
CA ARG A 185 -6.41 -19.53 8.35
C ARG A 185 -6.91 -18.47 7.38
N HIS A 186 -6.37 -18.49 6.17
CA HIS A 186 -6.72 -17.60 5.07
C HIS A 186 -7.17 -18.45 3.87
N PRO A 187 -8.34 -19.11 3.96
CA PRO A 187 -8.86 -19.86 2.85
C PRO A 187 -9.22 -18.88 1.74
N LYS A 188 -8.55 -18.98 0.58
CA LYS A 188 -9.04 -18.30 -0.61
C LYS A 188 -10.46 -18.82 -0.88
N GLU A 189 -11.40 -17.92 -1.06
CA GLU A 189 -12.62 -18.25 -1.78
C GLU A 189 -12.20 -18.62 -3.20
N THR A 190 -12.09 -19.92 -3.46
CA THR A 190 -12.06 -20.44 -4.82
C THR A 190 -13.41 -20.10 -5.45
N GLU A 191 -13.45 -19.04 -6.24
CA GLU A 191 -14.48 -18.88 -7.26
C GLU A 191 -14.22 -19.98 -8.30
N ASP A 192 -15.00 -21.06 -8.22
CA ASP A 192 -15.28 -21.90 -9.38
C ASP A 192 -16.01 -21.01 -10.41
N SER A 193 -15.34 -20.63 -11.50
CA SER A 193 -15.94 -20.10 -12.73
C SER A 193 -15.05 -20.36 -13.93
#